data_AF-A0AA35T7I5-F1
#
_entry.id   AF-A0AA35T7I5-F1
#
_cell.length_a   1.000
_cell.length_b   1.000
_cell.length_c   1.000
_cell.angle_alpha   90.00
_cell.angle_beta   90.00
_cell.angle_gamma   90.00
#
_symmetry.space_group_name_H-M   'P 1'
#
loop_
_entity.id
_entity.type
_entity.pdbx_description
1 polymer ?
#
loop_
_entity_poly.entity_id
_entity_poly.type
_entity_poly.pdbx_seq_one_letter_code
_entity_poly.pdbx_strand_id
1 'polypeptide(L)'
;MSKTLSCGRDLTCVPDLKLAVEEAAKDGFDFVQVPLFHPLFKRDHPSIIHRQGPPTRNDTILTGNDWAVLIVAKLSPWIQLESEDPAIRRQSEDGFFQEVSLAIHLGVPAILISLSSPSCVNLARCLYRPLLTSIQIYWVKVPVVSPRLIMTDVEEDDNTKQSHSIEDPWEWWNTLRTLCGNNSKLHLVLEVGSVLPSYAQQLRWLGEPVKAVSIATGTFTKNHRGYPVLAQKHREFIYKLLKLNVQVILTGYSKVDYPMQNYLSTSTTFIRPSQSERHSKPMPKALKSTCRALYNH
;
A
#
# COMPACT_ATOMS: atom_id res chain seq x y z
N MET A 1 1.94 -25.91 9.98
CA MET A 1 1.85 -25.37 8.61
C MET A 1 2.88 -24.28 8.46
N SER A 2 3.83 -24.42 7.54
CA SER A 2 4.79 -23.36 7.21
C SER A 2 4.00 -22.15 6.74
N LYS A 3 4.16 -20.99 7.39
CA LYS A 3 3.45 -19.77 7.01
C LYS A 3 4.09 -19.25 5.73
N THR A 4 3.47 -19.50 4.59
CA THR A 4 3.91 -18.96 3.31
C THR A 4 3.70 -17.44 3.32
N LEU A 5 4.70 -16.71 2.87
CA LEU A 5 4.63 -15.27 2.72
C LEU A 5 3.57 -14.92 1.67
N SER A 6 2.64 -14.03 1.99
CA SER A 6 1.65 -13.59 1.00
C SER A 6 2.20 -12.45 0.14
N CYS A 7 2.16 -12.63 -1.18
CA CYS A 7 2.77 -11.76 -2.18
C CYS A 7 1.72 -11.25 -3.18
N GLY A 8 1.71 -9.93 -3.41
CA GLY A 8 0.88 -9.27 -4.40
C GLY A 8 1.66 -8.60 -5.51
N ARG A 9 1.04 -8.46 -6.67
CA ARG A 9 1.62 -7.75 -7.83
C ARG A 9 0.92 -6.42 -8.07
N ASP A 10 1.68 -5.32 -8.09
CA ASP A 10 1.14 -4.03 -8.48
C ASP A 10 1.18 -3.86 -10.01
N LEU A 11 0.00 -3.69 -10.61
CA LEU A 11 -0.17 -3.52 -12.05
C LEU A 11 -0.61 -2.07 -12.36
N THR A 12 0.12 -1.42 -13.27
CA THR A 12 -0.17 -0.06 -13.72
C THR A 12 -0.95 -0.03 -15.03
N CYS A 13 -0.73 -1.00 -15.91
CA CYS A 13 -1.42 -1.17 -17.18
C CYS A 13 -2.08 -2.55 -17.20
N VAL A 14 -3.40 -2.59 -17.43
CA VAL A 14 -4.19 -3.83 -17.44
C VAL A 14 -5.15 -3.79 -18.63
N PRO A 15 -4.69 -4.20 -19.83
CA PRO A 15 -5.52 -4.27 -21.03
C PRO A 15 -6.65 -5.30 -20.89
N ASP A 16 -6.31 -6.49 -20.42
CA ASP A 16 -7.25 -7.57 -20.09
C ASP A 16 -7.05 -7.96 -18.62
N LEU A 17 -8.09 -7.78 -17.81
CA LEU A 17 -8.03 -8.07 -16.39
C LEU A 17 -7.88 -9.56 -16.10
N LYS A 18 -8.61 -10.39 -16.86
CA LYS A 18 -8.66 -11.82 -16.60
C LYS A 18 -7.30 -12.45 -16.91
N LEU A 19 -6.75 -12.11 -18.08
CA LEU A 19 -5.40 -12.56 -18.44
C LEU A 19 -4.35 -12.07 -17.45
N ALA A 20 -4.41 -10.80 -17.02
CA ALA A 20 -3.45 -10.27 -16.06
C ALA A 20 -3.50 -10.97 -14.69
N VAL A 21 -4.69 -11.36 -14.22
CA VAL A 21 -4.85 -12.15 -12.99
C VAL A 21 -4.30 -13.57 -13.18
N GLU A 22 -4.59 -14.21 -14.31
CA GLU A 22 -4.08 -15.55 -14.64
C GLU A 22 -2.55 -15.58 -14.76
N GLU A 23 -1.94 -14.57 -15.39
CA GLU A 23 -0.48 -14.42 -15.50
C GLU A 23 0.15 -14.19 -14.12
N ALA A 24 -0.42 -13.30 -13.30
CA ALA A 24 0.07 -13.07 -11.95
C ALA A 24 0.00 -14.34 -11.08
N ALA A 25 -1.07 -15.13 -11.21
CA ALA A 25 -1.20 -16.41 -10.52
C ALA A 25 -0.15 -17.44 -11.00
N LYS A 26 0.14 -17.51 -12.31
CA LYS A 26 1.21 -18.36 -12.86
C LYS A 26 2.59 -17.95 -12.34
N ASP A 27 2.82 -16.66 -12.15
CA ASP A 27 4.03 -16.11 -11.55
C ASP A 27 4.11 -16.33 -10.03
N GLY A 28 3.07 -16.90 -9.40
CA GLY A 28 3.03 -17.24 -7.98
C GLY A 28 2.52 -16.14 -7.05
N PHE A 29 1.94 -15.06 -7.58
CA PHE A 29 1.32 -14.00 -6.77
C PHE A 29 -0.06 -14.45 -6.26
N ASP A 30 -0.37 -14.12 -5.00
CA ASP A 30 -1.67 -14.44 -4.39
C ASP A 30 -2.77 -13.43 -4.78
N PHE A 31 -2.39 -12.18 -5.07
CA PHE A 31 -3.32 -11.11 -5.43
C PHE A 31 -2.66 -10.06 -6.33
N VAL A 32 -3.47 -9.22 -6.97
CA VAL A 32 -3.03 -8.12 -7.82
C VAL A 32 -3.63 -6.80 -7.36
N GLN A 33 -2.86 -5.72 -7.48
CA GLN A 33 -3.37 -4.36 -7.32
C GLN A 33 -3.66 -3.80 -8.71
N VAL A 34 -4.90 -3.39 -8.95
CA VAL A 34 -5.34 -2.94 -10.27
C VAL A 34 -6.14 -1.65 -10.17
N PRO A 35 -5.99 -0.73 -11.13
CA PRO A 35 -6.86 0.43 -11.21
C PRO A 35 -8.23 -0.01 -11.76
N LEU A 36 -9.30 0.30 -11.02
CA LEU A 36 -10.66 -0.08 -11.45
C LEU A 36 -11.15 0.75 -12.63
N PHE A 37 -10.59 1.94 -12.82
CA PHE A 37 -10.77 2.80 -13.98
C PHE A 37 -9.44 2.92 -14.73
N HIS A 38 -9.49 3.26 -16.01
CA HIS A 38 -8.23 3.51 -16.73
C HIS A 38 -7.50 4.71 -16.08
N PRO A 39 -6.23 4.58 -15.65
CA PRO A 39 -5.53 5.62 -14.87
C PRO A 39 -5.41 6.98 -15.57
N LEU A 40 -5.48 7.01 -16.90
CA LEU A 40 -5.42 8.24 -17.70
C LEU A 40 -6.81 8.77 -18.10
N PHE A 41 -7.88 8.04 -17.78
CA PHE A 41 -9.25 8.48 -18.08
C PHE A 41 -9.73 9.47 -17.02
N LYS A 42 -9.24 10.71 -17.12
CA LYS A 42 -9.74 11.83 -16.33
C LYS A 42 -11.19 12.09 -16.72
N ARG A 43 -12.09 12.10 -15.73
CA ARG A 43 -13.54 12.29 -15.92
C ARG A 43 -13.83 13.78 -15.98
N ASP A 44 -14.48 14.23 -17.03
CA ASP A 44 -14.83 15.65 -17.19
C ASP A 44 -15.95 16.04 -16.22
N HIS A 45 -16.06 17.34 -15.94
CA HIS A 45 -17.19 17.85 -15.19
C HIS A 45 -18.48 17.63 -16.01
N PRO A 46 -19.55 17.07 -15.42
CA PRO A 46 -20.76 16.67 -16.14
C PRO A 46 -21.44 17.82 -16.89
N SER A 47 -21.15 19.06 -16.52
CA SER A 47 -21.69 20.29 -17.15
C SER A 47 -21.04 20.64 -18.50
N ILE A 48 -19.91 20.03 -18.88
CA ILE A 48 -19.10 20.48 -20.02
C ILE A 48 -19.17 19.50 -21.20
N ILE A 49 -18.99 18.21 -20.96
CA ILE A 49 -18.96 17.19 -22.02
C ILE A 49 -19.62 15.90 -21.53
N HIS A 50 -20.69 15.46 -22.21
CA HIS A 50 -21.25 14.13 -22.02
C HIS A 50 -20.49 13.12 -22.87
N ARG A 51 -19.47 12.49 -22.29
CA ARG A 51 -18.80 11.34 -22.93
C ARG A 51 -19.77 10.16 -23.04
N GLN A 52 -19.89 9.59 -24.22
CA GLN A 52 -20.72 8.42 -24.49
C GLN A 52 -19.97 7.13 -24.13
N GLY A 53 -20.69 6.13 -23.62
CA GLY A 53 -20.16 4.80 -23.31
C GLY A 53 -19.91 4.54 -21.81
N PRO A 54 -19.62 3.28 -21.46
CA PRO A 54 -19.38 2.90 -20.07
C PRO A 54 -18.08 3.54 -19.56
N PRO A 55 -18.06 4.03 -18.31
CA PRO A 55 -16.89 4.73 -17.77
C PRO A 55 -15.74 3.77 -17.41
N THR A 56 -16.01 2.47 -17.31
CA THR A 56 -15.00 1.43 -17.07
C THR A 56 -15.48 0.05 -17.55
N ARG A 57 -14.63 -0.97 -17.32
CA ARG A 57 -14.82 -2.39 -17.60
C ARG A 57 -16.03 -2.99 -16.86
N ASN A 58 -16.60 -4.04 -17.43
CA ASN A 58 -17.75 -4.74 -16.83
C ASN A 58 -17.34 -5.55 -15.59
N ASP A 59 -18.24 -5.69 -14.62
CA ASP A 59 -18.03 -6.46 -13.39
C ASP A 59 -17.98 -7.98 -13.67
N THR A 60 -18.71 -8.45 -14.69
CA THR A 60 -18.79 -9.85 -15.12
C THR A 60 -17.50 -10.43 -15.70
N ILE A 61 -16.42 -9.63 -15.80
CA ILE A 61 -15.12 -10.09 -16.31
C ILE A 61 -14.48 -11.12 -15.37
N LEU A 62 -14.74 -10.98 -14.07
CA LEU A 62 -14.29 -11.90 -13.03
C LEU A 62 -15.48 -12.42 -12.22
N THR A 63 -15.30 -13.54 -11.53
CA THR A 63 -16.31 -14.01 -10.58
C THR A 63 -16.31 -13.14 -9.32
N GLY A 64 -17.42 -13.10 -8.58
CA GLY A 64 -17.47 -12.36 -7.30
C GLY A 64 -16.40 -12.82 -6.29
N ASN A 65 -16.05 -14.11 -6.31
CA ASN A 65 -14.98 -14.64 -5.46
C ASN A 65 -13.59 -14.13 -5.90
N ASP A 66 -13.34 -14.04 -7.20
CA ASP A 66 -12.07 -13.51 -7.72
C ASP A 66 -11.90 -12.04 -7.34
N TRP A 67 -12.97 -11.23 -7.45
CA TRP A 67 -12.95 -9.85 -6.95
C TRP A 67 -12.66 -9.78 -5.45
N ALA A 68 -13.28 -10.65 -4.66
CA ALA A 68 -13.18 -10.64 -3.19
C ALA A 68 -11.84 -11.17 -2.65
N VAL A 69 -11.09 -11.97 -3.43
CA VAL A 69 -9.86 -12.63 -2.97
C VAL A 69 -8.62 -12.13 -3.69
N LEU A 70 -8.69 -11.91 -5.01
CA LEU A 70 -7.52 -11.69 -5.86
C LEU A 70 -7.25 -10.21 -6.14
N ILE A 71 -8.20 -9.31 -5.87
CA ILE A 71 -8.12 -7.92 -6.33
C ILE A 71 -7.96 -6.94 -5.17
N VAL A 72 -6.98 -6.04 -5.29
CA VAL A 72 -6.91 -4.81 -4.49
C VAL A 72 -7.12 -3.63 -5.43
N ALA A 73 -8.16 -2.83 -5.18
CA ALA A 73 -8.50 -1.70 -6.04
C ALA A 73 -7.54 -0.53 -5.81
N LYS A 74 -7.05 0.11 -6.87
CA LYS A 74 -6.24 1.33 -6.79
C LYS A 74 -7.04 2.54 -7.22
N LEU A 75 -6.92 3.63 -6.46
CA LEU A 75 -7.44 4.91 -6.91
C LEU A 75 -6.63 5.48 -8.08
N SER A 76 -7.32 6.17 -8.99
CA SER A 76 -6.69 6.81 -10.14
C SER A 76 -5.71 7.92 -9.71
N PRO A 77 -4.54 8.02 -10.35
CA PRO A 77 -3.48 8.94 -9.96
C PRO A 77 -3.82 10.42 -10.20
N TRP A 78 -4.83 10.72 -11.02
CA TRP A 78 -5.26 12.09 -11.29
C TRP A 78 -6.18 12.66 -10.19
N ILE A 79 -6.65 11.85 -9.25
CA ILE A 79 -7.48 12.30 -8.12
C ILE A 79 -6.61 13.08 -7.16
N GLN A 80 -6.82 14.41 -7.10
CA GLN A 80 -6.07 15.35 -6.29
C GLN A 80 -7.01 16.08 -5.32
N LEU A 81 -7.38 15.40 -4.23
CA LEU A 81 -8.35 15.92 -3.25
C LEU A 81 -7.86 17.18 -2.52
N GLU A 82 -6.56 17.44 -2.52
CA GLU A 82 -5.94 18.58 -1.82
C GLU A 82 -5.51 19.67 -2.81
N SER A 83 -6.00 19.63 -4.05
CA SER A 83 -5.70 20.66 -5.05
C SER A 83 -6.16 22.04 -4.56
N GLU A 84 -5.33 23.05 -4.79
CA GLU A 84 -5.66 24.45 -4.47
C GLU A 84 -6.82 24.95 -5.34
N ASP A 85 -6.87 24.50 -6.60
CA ASP A 85 -7.94 24.80 -7.54
C ASP A 85 -9.26 24.12 -7.09
N PRO A 86 -10.30 24.90 -6.74
CA PRO A 86 -11.60 24.36 -6.34
C PRO A 86 -12.24 23.46 -7.40
N ALA A 87 -12.02 23.71 -8.70
CA ALA A 87 -12.59 22.91 -9.77
C ALA A 87 -11.96 21.51 -9.82
N ILE A 88 -10.62 21.42 -9.77
CA ILE A 88 -9.89 20.15 -9.70
C ILE A 88 -10.24 19.40 -8.43
N ARG A 89 -10.32 20.10 -7.30
CA ARG A 89 -10.68 19.49 -6.02
C ARG A 89 -12.07 18.86 -6.06
N ARG A 90 -13.08 19.59 -6.54
CA ARG A 90 -14.46 19.08 -6.67
C ARG A 90 -14.56 17.90 -7.64
N GLN A 91 -13.89 18.00 -8.80
CA GLN A 91 -13.80 16.91 -9.77
C GLN A 91 -13.11 15.65 -9.18
N SER A 92 -12.09 15.85 -8.34
CA SER A 92 -11.38 14.78 -7.66
C SER A 92 -12.24 14.13 -6.58
N GLU A 93 -13.07 14.90 -5.86
CA GLU A 93 -14.04 14.37 -4.90
C GLU A 93 -15.09 13.48 -5.58
N ASP A 94 -15.71 13.97 -6.66
CA ASP A 94 -16.68 13.18 -7.44
C ASP A 94 -16.03 11.90 -7.98
N GLY A 95 -14.81 12.02 -8.48
CA GLY A 95 -14.03 10.89 -8.96
C GLY A 95 -13.73 9.86 -7.87
N PHE A 96 -13.29 10.32 -6.70
CA PHE A 96 -13.01 9.50 -5.53
C PHE A 96 -14.26 8.73 -5.10
N PHE A 97 -15.40 9.40 -4.94
CA PHE A 97 -16.63 8.72 -4.51
C PHE A 97 -17.12 7.70 -5.53
N GLN A 98 -17.00 7.98 -6.83
CA GLN A 98 -17.35 7.01 -7.86
C GLN A 98 -16.43 5.77 -7.84
N GLU A 99 -15.12 5.96 -7.66
CA GLU A 99 -14.18 4.82 -7.61
C GLU A 99 -14.37 3.97 -6.37
N VAL A 100 -14.54 4.61 -5.21
CA VAL A 100 -14.81 3.92 -3.95
C VAL A 100 -16.14 3.18 -4.00
N SER A 101 -17.19 3.80 -4.56
CA SER A 101 -18.49 3.15 -4.70
C SER A 101 -18.43 1.92 -5.61
N LEU A 102 -17.68 2.00 -6.71
CA LEU A 102 -17.47 0.84 -7.59
C LEU A 102 -16.68 -0.26 -6.87
N ALA A 103 -15.62 0.08 -6.15
CA ALA A 103 -14.85 -0.89 -5.39
C ALA A 103 -15.71 -1.62 -4.35
N ILE A 104 -16.58 -0.89 -3.65
CA ILE A 104 -17.54 -1.47 -2.71
C ILE A 104 -18.53 -2.39 -3.43
N HIS A 105 -19.06 -1.97 -4.58
CA HIS A 105 -19.98 -2.76 -5.39
C HIS A 105 -19.37 -4.10 -5.87
N LEU A 106 -18.11 -4.06 -6.32
CA LEU A 106 -17.37 -5.26 -6.74
C LEU A 106 -16.98 -6.17 -5.57
N GLY A 107 -17.12 -5.70 -4.32
CA GLY A 107 -16.80 -6.50 -3.14
C GLY A 107 -15.29 -6.73 -2.94
N VAL A 108 -14.43 -5.84 -3.45
CA VAL A 108 -12.98 -5.98 -3.28
C VAL A 108 -12.60 -5.90 -1.79
N PRO A 109 -11.60 -6.66 -1.32
CA PRO A 109 -11.20 -6.69 0.09
C PRO A 109 -10.53 -5.40 0.56
N ALA A 110 -9.76 -4.73 -0.32
CA ALA A 110 -9.01 -3.53 0.03
C ALA A 110 -8.98 -2.49 -1.10
N ILE A 111 -8.96 -1.22 -0.70
CA ILE A 111 -8.83 -0.05 -1.57
C ILE A 111 -7.53 0.67 -1.23
N LEU A 112 -6.62 0.78 -2.20
CA LEU A 112 -5.32 1.44 -2.10
C LEU A 112 -5.43 2.93 -2.45
N ILE A 113 -4.94 3.76 -1.54
CA ILE A 113 -4.90 5.21 -1.63
C ILE A 113 -3.46 5.66 -1.45
N SER A 114 -2.94 6.47 -2.36
CA SER A 114 -1.60 7.04 -2.24
C SER A 114 -1.62 8.31 -1.41
N LEU A 115 -0.71 8.43 -0.44
CA LEU A 115 -0.50 9.63 0.34
C LEU A 115 0.91 10.17 0.06
N SER A 116 0.96 11.27 -0.68
CA SER A 116 2.20 11.87 -1.18
C SER A 116 2.44 13.30 -0.71
N SER A 117 1.60 13.81 0.20
CA SER A 117 1.62 15.20 0.67
C SER A 117 1.25 15.26 2.16
N PRO A 118 1.77 16.25 2.90
CA PRO A 118 1.31 16.54 4.26
C PRO A 118 -0.14 17.00 4.34
N SER A 119 -0.63 17.72 3.31
CA SER A 119 -2.05 18.08 3.24
C SER A 119 -2.85 16.82 2.93
N CYS A 120 -3.77 16.47 3.83
CA CYS A 120 -4.63 15.29 3.69
C CYS A 120 -6.00 15.48 4.36
N VAL A 121 -6.41 16.74 4.56
CA VAL A 121 -7.61 17.09 5.33
C VAL A 121 -8.87 16.75 4.54
N ASN A 122 -8.90 17.10 3.25
CA ASN A 122 -10.02 16.79 2.38
C ASN A 122 -10.09 15.28 2.07
N LEU A 123 -8.94 14.62 1.93
CA LEU A 123 -8.86 13.16 1.86
C LEU A 123 -9.51 12.51 3.10
N ALA A 124 -9.14 12.96 4.30
CA ALA A 124 -9.73 12.45 5.54
C ALA A 124 -11.26 12.66 5.58
N ARG A 125 -11.72 13.85 5.17
CA ARG A 125 -13.16 14.17 5.07
C ARG A 125 -13.88 13.23 4.10
N CYS A 126 -13.31 12.98 2.93
CA CYS A 126 -13.89 12.09 1.92
C CYS A 126 -13.90 10.63 2.40
N LEU A 127 -12.91 10.20 3.16
CA LEU A 127 -12.81 8.85 3.73
C LEU A 127 -13.75 8.60 4.90
N TYR A 128 -14.14 9.65 5.64
CA TYR A 128 -14.89 9.50 6.88
C TYR A 128 -16.17 8.67 6.72
N ARG A 129 -17.03 9.02 5.74
CA ARG A 129 -18.28 8.28 5.50
C ARG A 129 -18.04 6.84 5.02
N PRO A 130 -17.21 6.57 4.00
CA PRO A 130 -16.90 5.21 3.59
C PRO A 130 -16.33 4.33 4.72
N LEU A 131 -15.46 4.88 5.57
CA LEU A 131 -14.88 4.15 6.71
C LEU A 131 -15.95 3.70 7.74
N LEU A 132 -17.01 4.49 7.93
CA LEU A 132 -18.10 4.17 8.84
C LEU A 132 -19.11 3.19 8.24
N THR A 133 -19.40 3.31 6.94
CA THR A 133 -20.53 2.63 6.29
C THR A 133 -20.17 1.35 5.54
N SER A 134 -18.94 1.24 5.03
CA SER A 134 -18.50 0.10 4.21
C SER A 134 -17.70 -0.92 5.03
N ILE A 135 -17.62 -2.18 4.58
CA ILE A 135 -16.82 -3.22 5.24
C ILE A 135 -15.36 -3.23 4.76
N GLN A 136 -15.09 -2.55 3.66
CA GLN A 136 -13.81 -2.56 2.95
C GLN A 136 -12.68 -2.00 3.81
N ILE A 137 -11.50 -2.55 3.59
CA ILE A 137 -10.27 -2.10 4.23
C ILE A 137 -9.61 -1.04 3.35
N TYR A 138 -9.05 0.00 3.96
CA TYR A 138 -8.37 1.09 3.26
C TYR A 138 -6.87 1.00 3.51
N TRP A 139 -6.13 0.77 2.43
CA TRP A 139 -4.67 0.72 2.42
C TRP A 139 -4.13 2.08 2.02
N VAL A 140 -3.48 2.76 2.96
CA VAL A 140 -2.82 4.03 2.69
C VAL A 140 -1.35 3.75 2.36
N LYS A 141 -0.98 3.95 1.10
CA LYS A 141 0.39 3.83 0.62
C LYS A 141 1.16 5.09 0.96
N VAL A 142 2.21 4.95 1.77
CA VAL A 142 3.07 6.05 2.23
C VAL A 142 4.52 5.68 1.97
N PRO A 143 5.32 6.57 1.35
CA PRO A 143 6.74 6.32 1.17
C PRO A 143 7.47 6.42 2.51
N VAL A 144 8.44 5.53 2.73
CA VAL A 144 9.24 5.52 3.97
C VAL A 144 10.13 6.78 4.07
N VAL A 145 10.54 7.33 2.94
CA VAL A 145 11.32 8.57 2.79
C VAL A 145 10.57 9.49 1.82
N SER A 146 10.47 10.78 2.11
CA SER A 146 9.77 11.73 1.23
C SER A 146 10.44 11.76 -0.16
N PRO A 147 9.68 11.62 -1.27
CA PRO A 147 10.24 11.68 -2.62
C PRO A 147 10.98 12.99 -2.92
N ARG A 148 10.59 14.09 -2.26
CA ARG A 148 11.23 15.40 -2.44
C ARG A 148 12.67 15.43 -1.93
N LEU A 149 12.94 14.76 -0.81
CA LEU A 149 14.31 14.66 -0.26
C LEU A 149 15.24 13.87 -1.18
N ILE A 150 14.70 12.90 -1.93
CA ILE A 150 15.48 12.10 -2.88
C ILE A 150 15.87 12.94 -4.10
N MET A 151 15.02 13.88 -4.52
CA MET A 151 15.29 14.78 -5.65
C MET A 151 16.36 15.83 -5.31
N THR A 152 16.30 16.40 -4.10
CA THR A 152 17.26 17.42 -3.66
C THR A 152 18.70 16.91 -3.53
N ASP A 153 18.91 15.60 -3.28
CA ASP A 153 20.25 15.01 -3.23
C ASP A 153 20.92 14.91 -4.62
N VAL A 154 20.16 15.09 -5.71
CA VAL A 154 20.67 15.03 -7.10
C VAL A 154 20.96 16.43 -7.66
N GLU A 155 20.30 17.46 -7.13
CA GLU A 155 20.48 18.86 -7.52
C GLU A 155 21.41 19.55 -6.51
N GLU A 156 22.72 19.33 -6.65
CA GLU A 156 23.76 20.05 -5.90
C GLU A 156 23.82 21.53 -6.35
N ASP A 157 22.87 22.36 -5.89
CA ASP A 157 22.98 23.82 -6.03
C ASP A 157 22.81 24.51 -4.65
N ASP A 158 23.92 25.04 -4.14
CA ASP A 158 24.17 25.35 -2.72
C ASP A 158 23.52 26.65 -2.23
N ASN A 159 22.49 27.19 -2.91
CA ASN A 159 21.97 28.54 -2.63
C ASN A 159 20.47 28.66 -2.29
N THR A 160 19.73 27.56 -2.08
CA THR A 160 18.31 27.61 -1.65
C THR A 160 18.03 26.78 -0.39
N LYS A 161 18.90 26.87 0.63
CA LYS A 161 18.59 26.41 2.01
C LYS A 161 17.64 27.36 2.74
N GLN A 162 16.62 27.89 2.07
CA GLN A 162 15.54 28.65 2.71
C GLN A 162 14.35 27.72 2.98
N SER A 163 14.26 27.29 4.25
CA SER A 163 13.02 26.81 4.90
C SER A 163 12.21 25.72 4.16
N HIS A 164 12.84 24.68 3.62
CA HIS A 164 12.09 23.45 3.41
C HIS A 164 11.88 22.78 4.77
N SER A 165 10.68 22.92 5.32
CA SER A 165 10.23 22.08 6.44
C SER A 165 10.57 20.63 6.10
N ILE A 166 11.37 19.97 6.93
CA ILE A 166 11.74 18.56 6.73
C ILE A 166 10.43 17.77 6.69
N GLU A 167 9.97 17.42 5.49
CA GLU A 167 8.72 16.70 5.35
C GLU A 167 8.93 15.25 5.78
N ASP A 168 8.32 14.90 6.92
CA ASP A 168 8.37 13.56 7.47
C ASP A 168 7.11 12.79 7.06
N PRO A 169 7.21 11.76 6.19
CA PRO A 169 6.04 11.00 5.75
C PRO A 169 5.29 10.32 6.89
N TRP A 170 5.95 10.08 8.03
CA TRP A 170 5.28 9.56 9.23
C TRP A 170 4.25 10.56 9.77
N GLU A 171 4.52 11.87 9.70
CA GLU A 171 3.57 12.90 10.14
C GLU A 171 2.35 12.97 9.21
N TRP A 172 2.52 12.72 7.91
CA TRP A 172 1.41 12.65 6.95
C TRP A 172 0.43 11.54 7.35
N TRP A 173 0.98 10.34 7.60
CA TRP A 173 0.20 9.20 8.10
C TRP A 173 -0.45 9.50 9.45
N ASN A 174 0.30 10.06 10.40
CA ASN A 174 -0.18 10.37 11.73
C ASN A 174 -1.32 11.41 11.71
N THR A 175 -1.23 12.41 10.83
CA THR A 175 -2.28 13.39 10.61
C THR A 175 -3.53 12.73 10.04
N LEU A 176 -3.40 11.97 8.94
CA LEU A 176 -4.52 11.31 8.29
C LEU A 176 -5.27 10.36 9.25
N ARG A 177 -4.55 9.48 9.96
CA ARG A 177 -5.18 8.51 10.88
C ARG A 177 -5.87 9.22 12.05
N THR A 178 -5.32 10.33 12.53
CA THR A 178 -5.91 11.12 13.62
C THR A 178 -7.19 11.80 13.16
N LEU A 179 -7.19 12.42 11.97
CA LEU A 179 -8.39 13.02 11.37
C LEU A 179 -9.49 11.97 11.09
N CYS A 180 -9.10 10.74 10.77
CA CYS A 180 -10.03 9.62 10.58
C CYS A 180 -10.44 8.93 11.91
N GLY A 181 -10.08 9.47 13.08
CA GLY A 181 -10.47 8.94 14.38
C GLY A 181 -9.83 7.60 14.74
N ASN A 182 -8.64 7.29 14.20
CA ASN A 182 -7.92 6.02 14.39
C ASN A 182 -8.78 4.79 14.02
N ASN A 183 -9.53 4.88 12.93
CA ASN A 183 -10.39 3.81 12.45
C ASN A 183 -9.61 2.51 12.19
N SER A 184 -10.13 1.37 12.68
CA SER A 184 -9.48 0.07 12.56
C SER A 184 -9.40 -0.49 11.14
N LYS A 185 -10.17 0.07 10.19
CA LYS A 185 -10.13 -0.29 8.76
C LYS A 185 -9.04 0.43 7.98
N LEU A 186 -8.39 1.44 8.59
CA LEU A 186 -7.30 2.18 7.98
C LEU A 186 -5.97 1.51 8.29
N HIS A 187 -5.30 0.98 7.28
CA HIS A 187 -4.02 0.31 7.40
C HIS A 187 -2.95 0.95 6.54
N LEU A 188 -1.70 0.78 6.98
CA LEU A 188 -0.56 1.36 6.33
C LEU A 188 0.08 0.38 5.33
N VAL A 189 0.41 0.88 4.15
CA VAL A 189 1.25 0.21 3.15
C VAL A 189 2.53 1.02 2.99
N LEU A 190 3.65 0.47 3.43
CA LEU A 190 4.93 1.16 3.38
C LEU A 190 5.62 0.96 2.05
N GLU A 191 5.92 2.05 1.34
CA GLU A 191 6.71 2.01 0.11
C GLU A 191 8.20 2.17 0.42
N VAL A 192 8.96 1.10 0.16
CA VAL A 192 10.41 1.03 0.38
C VAL A 192 11.13 1.33 -0.94
N GLY A 193 11.71 2.52 -1.01
CA GLY A 193 12.53 2.96 -2.14
C GLY A 193 13.99 2.46 -2.08
N SER A 194 14.83 3.05 -2.91
CA SER A 194 16.28 2.82 -2.93
C SER A 194 16.97 3.34 -1.68
N VAL A 195 16.47 4.44 -1.11
CA VAL A 195 17.00 5.06 0.11
C VAL A 195 16.20 4.58 1.33
N LEU A 196 16.89 4.29 2.42
CA LEU A 196 16.29 3.93 3.71
C LEU A 196 16.42 5.09 4.70
N PRO A 197 15.43 5.25 5.60
CA PRO A 197 15.46 6.29 6.62
C PRO A 197 16.39 5.87 7.77
N SER A 198 16.64 6.80 8.69
CA SER A 198 17.43 6.53 9.90
C SER A 198 16.79 5.45 10.77
N TYR A 199 17.59 4.82 11.64
CA TYR A 199 17.11 3.75 12.53
C TYR A 199 15.93 4.18 13.42
N ALA A 200 15.97 5.41 13.96
CA ALA A 200 14.89 5.96 14.77
C ALA A 200 13.56 6.06 13.98
N GLN A 201 13.64 6.50 12.72
CA GLN A 201 12.47 6.57 11.84
C GLN A 201 11.93 5.18 11.48
N GLN A 202 12.81 4.20 11.27
CA GLN A 202 12.40 2.79 11.07
C GLN A 202 11.63 2.25 12.27
N LEU A 203 12.07 2.56 13.50
CA LEU A 203 11.39 2.12 14.72
C LEU A 203 9.97 2.70 14.85
N ARG A 204 9.76 3.96 14.45
CA ARG A 204 8.41 4.56 14.44
C ARG A 204 7.45 3.75 13.57
N TRP A 205 7.88 3.39 12.38
CA TRP A 205 7.06 2.58 11.45
C TRP A 205 6.74 1.18 11.99
N LEU A 206 7.61 0.56 12.80
CA LEU A 206 7.33 -0.74 13.42
C LEU A 206 6.23 -0.68 14.49
N GLY A 207 5.90 0.51 15.01
CA GLY A 207 4.81 0.74 15.94
C GLY A 207 3.44 0.90 15.27
N GLU A 208 3.40 1.16 13.96
CA GLU A 208 2.19 1.47 13.20
C GLU A 208 1.44 0.22 12.72
N PRO A 209 0.14 0.32 12.34
CA PRO A 209 -0.65 -0.79 11.81
C PRO A 209 -0.28 -1.10 10.34
N VAL A 210 0.97 -1.49 10.09
CA VAL A 210 1.47 -1.90 8.78
C VAL A 210 0.79 -3.21 8.35
N LYS A 211 0.14 -3.20 7.19
CA LYS A 211 -0.49 -4.39 6.61
C LYS A 211 0.26 -4.93 5.41
N ALA A 212 0.90 -4.06 4.63
CA ALA A 212 1.73 -4.47 3.51
C ALA A 212 2.98 -3.61 3.35
N VAL A 213 3.97 -4.15 2.64
CA VAL A 213 5.18 -3.44 2.21
C VAL A 213 5.29 -3.50 0.69
N SER A 214 5.38 -2.34 0.05
CA SER A 214 5.56 -2.19 -1.39
C SER A 214 7.04 -2.02 -1.70
N ILE A 215 7.60 -2.93 -2.49
CA ILE A 215 9.00 -2.95 -2.89
C ILE A 215 9.08 -2.81 -4.40
N ALA A 216 9.80 -1.79 -4.87
CA ALA A 216 10.05 -1.63 -6.29
C ALA A 216 11.02 -2.72 -6.79
N THR A 217 10.75 -3.27 -7.97
CA THR A 217 11.66 -4.22 -8.64
C THR A 217 13.03 -3.59 -8.91
N GLY A 218 13.09 -2.26 -9.06
CA GLY A 218 14.33 -1.50 -9.20
C GLY A 218 15.23 -1.47 -7.95
N THR A 219 14.71 -1.84 -6.77
CA THR A 219 15.50 -1.89 -5.52
C THR A 219 16.37 -3.14 -5.43
N PHE A 220 16.12 -4.16 -6.26
CA PHE A 220 16.89 -5.39 -6.30
C PHE A 220 18.16 -5.22 -7.13
N THR A 221 19.28 -5.70 -6.60
CA THR A 221 20.56 -5.78 -7.31
C THR A 221 20.84 -7.21 -7.74
N LYS A 222 21.68 -7.42 -8.76
CA LYS A 222 22.07 -8.77 -9.19
C LYS A 222 23.27 -9.25 -8.38
N ASN A 223 23.20 -10.48 -7.86
CA ASN A 223 24.37 -11.16 -7.30
C ASN A 223 25.29 -11.65 -8.44
N HIS A 224 26.50 -12.11 -8.12
CA HIS A 224 27.45 -12.73 -9.05
C HIS A 224 26.85 -13.89 -9.86
N ARG A 225 25.80 -14.55 -9.34
CA ARG A 225 25.06 -15.63 -10.00
C ARG A 225 23.85 -15.16 -10.82
N GLY A 226 23.64 -13.85 -10.96
CA GLY A 226 22.52 -13.28 -11.73
C GLY A 226 21.18 -13.18 -10.99
N TYR A 227 21.05 -13.74 -9.79
CA TYR A 227 19.82 -13.68 -8.99
C TYR A 227 19.57 -12.30 -8.37
N PRO A 228 18.30 -11.82 -8.31
CA PRO A 228 17.95 -10.57 -7.66
C PRO A 228 18.06 -10.71 -6.14
N VAL A 229 18.81 -9.81 -5.51
CA VAL A 229 19.03 -9.74 -4.06
C VAL A 229 18.83 -8.31 -3.57
N LEU A 230 18.39 -8.16 -2.32
CA LEU A 230 18.31 -6.85 -1.68
C LEU A 230 19.64 -6.54 -0.97
N ALA A 231 19.98 -5.25 -0.92
CA ALA A 231 21.09 -4.79 -0.10
C ALA A 231 20.88 -5.18 1.38
N GLN A 232 21.98 -5.37 2.12
CA GLN A 232 21.91 -5.86 3.50
C GLN A 232 21.01 -5.00 4.40
N LYS A 233 21.12 -3.67 4.31
CA LYS A 233 20.29 -2.74 5.10
C LYS A 233 18.79 -2.89 4.78
N HIS A 234 18.43 -3.03 3.50
CA HIS A 234 17.04 -3.26 3.07
C HIS A 234 16.51 -4.58 3.59
N ARG A 235 17.32 -5.65 3.48
CA ARG A 235 16.95 -6.97 3.99
C ARG A 235 16.67 -6.95 5.50
N GLU A 236 17.51 -6.27 6.29
CA GLU A 236 17.32 -6.13 7.73
C GLU A 236 16.03 -5.39 8.09
N PHE A 237 15.73 -4.29 7.38
CA PHE A 237 14.50 -3.52 7.61
C PHE A 237 13.25 -4.31 7.19
N ILE A 238 13.26 -4.89 5.98
CA ILE A 238 12.15 -5.72 5.47
C ILE A 238 11.92 -6.93 6.38
N TYR A 239 12.99 -7.57 6.88
CA TYR A 239 12.86 -8.66 7.83
C TYR A 239 12.12 -8.27 9.11
N LYS A 240 12.39 -7.07 9.67
CA LYS A 240 11.67 -6.56 10.83
C LYS A 240 10.18 -6.34 10.53
N LEU A 241 9.85 -5.83 9.33
CA LEU A 241 8.45 -5.67 8.89
C LEU A 241 7.75 -7.02 8.69
N LEU A 242 8.43 -8.02 8.13
CA LEU A 242 7.87 -9.36 7.89
C LEU A 242 7.49 -10.07 9.20
N LYS A 243 8.17 -9.79 10.31
CA LYS A 243 7.76 -10.28 11.64
C LYS A 243 6.38 -9.79 12.08
N LEU A 244 5.88 -8.68 11.51
CA LEU A 244 4.54 -8.15 11.76
C LEU A 244 3.45 -8.89 10.93
N ASN A 245 3.81 -9.92 10.16
CA ASN A 245 2.93 -10.65 9.24
C ASN A 245 2.32 -9.76 8.15
N VAL A 246 3.12 -8.85 7.61
CA VAL A 246 2.73 -8.01 6.48
C VAL A 246 2.71 -8.80 5.18
N GLN A 247 1.88 -8.37 4.24
CA GLN A 247 1.91 -8.82 2.86
C GLN A 247 3.02 -8.07 2.11
N VAL A 248 3.59 -8.67 1.07
CA VAL A 248 4.59 -8.00 0.23
C VAL A 248 3.98 -7.69 -1.12
N ILE A 249 4.17 -6.48 -1.62
CA ILE A 249 3.71 -6.04 -2.93
C ILE A 249 4.94 -5.73 -3.79
N LEU A 250 5.02 -6.32 -4.98
CA LEU A 250 6.07 -6.01 -5.94
C LEU A 250 5.56 -5.03 -7.00
N THR A 251 6.18 -3.86 -7.07
CA THR A 251 5.83 -2.79 -8.03
C THR A 251 6.92 -2.56 -9.07
N GLY A 252 6.53 -2.21 -10.29
CA GLY A 252 7.46 -1.94 -11.39
C GLY A 252 7.74 -3.14 -12.29
N TYR A 253 8.38 -2.88 -13.43
CA TYR A 253 8.69 -3.89 -14.43
C TYR A 253 9.86 -4.77 -13.97
N SER A 254 9.79 -6.09 -14.20
CA SER A 254 10.91 -6.96 -13.91
C SER A 254 11.95 -6.85 -15.03
N LYS A 255 13.17 -6.41 -14.70
CA LYS A 255 14.30 -6.45 -15.64
C LYS A 255 14.96 -7.84 -15.71
N VAL A 256 14.45 -8.81 -14.95
CA VAL A 256 15.07 -10.12 -14.75
C VAL A 256 14.01 -11.21 -14.91
N ASP A 257 14.31 -12.23 -15.70
CA ASP A 257 13.51 -13.46 -15.81
C ASP A 257 13.75 -14.36 -14.59
N TYR A 258 13.46 -13.84 -13.41
CA TYR A 258 13.49 -14.62 -12.18
C TYR A 258 12.37 -14.19 -11.22
N PRO A 259 11.60 -15.14 -10.66
CA PRO A 259 10.55 -14.83 -9.70
C PRO A 259 11.14 -14.27 -8.40
N MET A 260 11.15 -12.94 -8.27
CA MET A 260 11.63 -12.21 -7.08
C MET A 260 10.89 -12.61 -5.79
N GLN A 261 9.67 -13.10 -5.91
CA GLN A 261 8.90 -13.64 -4.80
C GLN A 261 9.58 -14.84 -4.13
N ASN A 262 10.28 -15.68 -4.90
CA ASN A 262 11.00 -16.83 -4.36
C ASN A 262 12.17 -16.41 -3.47
N TYR A 263 12.82 -15.29 -3.78
CA TYR A 263 13.86 -14.72 -2.92
C TYR A 263 13.28 -14.26 -1.57
N LEU A 264 12.12 -13.60 -1.61
CA LEU A 264 11.43 -13.10 -0.42
C LEU A 264 10.91 -14.24 0.46
N SER A 265 10.31 -15.27 -0.14
CA SER A 265 9.83 -16.46 0.57
C SER A 265 10.97 -17.29 1.18
N THR A 266 12.08 -17.43 0.45
CA THR A 266 13.29 -18.10 0.98
C THR A 266 13.88 -17.32 2.15
N SER A 267 13.91 -15.98 2.06
CA SER A 267 14.36 -15.10 3.14
C SER A 267 13.46 -15.21 4.38
N THR A 268 12.15 -15.44 4.21
CA THR A 268 11.24 -15.74 5.33
C THR A 268 11.43 -17.13 5.93
N THR A 269 11.99 -18.09 5.20
CA THR A 269 12.24 -19.45 5.72
C THR A 269 13.33 -19.46 6.80
N PHE A 270 14.16 -18.40 6.87
CA PHE A 270 15.11 -18.17 7.97
C PHE A 270 14.49 -17.52 9.22
N ILE A 271 13.17 -17.24 9.23
CA ILE A 271 12.41 -16.92 10.44
C ILE A 271 12.27 -18.21 11.25
N ARG A 272 13.37 -18.69 11.86
CA ARG A 272 13.28 -19.67 12.94
C ARG A 272 12.90 -18.91 14.20
N PRO A 273 11.71 -19.13 14.78
CA PRO A 273 11.39 -18.56 16.08
C PRO A 273 12.47 -18.99 17.08
N SER A 274 12.94 -18.02 17.86
CA SER A 274 13.77 -18.27 19.04
C SER A 274 13.06 -19.25 19.99
N GLN A 275 13.78 -19.96 20.86
CA GLN A 275 13.13 -20.94 21.74
C GLN A 275 12.02 -20.31 22.60
N SER A 276 12.15 -19.03 22.99
CA SER A 276 11.10 -18.27 23.68
C SER A 276 9.86 -18.01 22.82
N GLU A 277 10.02 -17.69 21.53
CA GLU A 277 8.93 -17.49 20.56
C GLU A 277 8.20 -18.79 20.17
N ARG A 278 8.81 -19.97 20.39
CA ARG A 278 8.15 -21.27 20.18
C ARG A 278 7.23 -21.65 21.34
N HIS A 279 7.57 -21.22 22.56
CA HIS A 279 6.79 -21.50 23.77
C HIS A 279 5.65 -20.48 23.95
N SER A 280 5.78 -19.26 23.43
CA SER A 280 4.65 -18.35 23.31
C SER A 280 3.79 -18.78 22.12
N LYS A 281 2.58 -19.31 22.38
CA LYS A 281 1.52 -19.33 21.35
C LYS A 281 1.44 -17.91 20.75
N PRO A 282 1.20 -17.75 19.43
CA PRO A 282 1.00 -16.42 18.85
C PRO A 282 -0.16 -15.78 19.62
N MET A 283 0.21 -14.92 20.57
CA MET A 283 -0.73 -14.08 21.26
C MET A 283 -0.97 -12.98 20.24
N PRO A 284 -2.16 -12.91 19.60
CA PRO A 284 -2.53 -11.66 18.98
C PRO A 284 -2.30 -10.55 20.03
N LYS A 285 -2.02 -9.31 19.59
CA LYS A 285 -2.00 -8.12 20.45
C LYS A 285 -3.39 -7.85 21.04
N ALA A 286 -3.97 -8.85 21.68
CA ALA A 286 -5.22 -8.84 22.38
C ALA A 286 -4.91 -8.38 23.79
N LEU A 287 -5.55 -7.29 24.19
CA LEU A 287 -5.54 -6.84 25.57
C LEU A 287 -6.08 -7.97 26.43
N LYS A 288 -5.26 -8.42 27.39
CA LYS A 288 -5.68 -9.37 28.41
C LYS A 288 -5.81 -8.61 29.72
N SER A 289 -6.91 -8.80 30.43
CA SER A 289 -6.99 -8.38 31.82
C SER A 289 -5.95 -9.14 32.64
N THR A 290 -5.24 -8.43 33.51
CA THR A 290 -4.31 -9.06 34.46
C THR A 290 -5.07 -10.07 35.31
N CYS A 291 -4.58 -11.31 35.37
CA CYS A 291 -5.24 -12.37 36.14
C CYS A 291 -5.19 -12.01 37.64
N ARG A 292 -6.35 -11.74 38.24
CA ARG A 292 -6.47 -11.52 39.70
C ARG A 292 -6.82 -12.84 40.38
N ALA A 293 -5.81 -13.71 40.51
CA ALA A 293 -5.97 -15.04 41.08
C ALA A 293 -6.53 -15.07 42.52
N LEU A 294 -6.42 -13.97 43.28
CA LEU A 294 -6.95 -13.85 44.64
C LEU A 294 -8.43 -13.44 44.72
N TYR A 295 -9.03 -12.97 43.62
CA TYR A 295 -10.43 -12.48 43.59
C TYR A 295 -11.37 -13.35 42.74
N ASN A 296 -10.82 -14.29 41.97
CA ASN A 296 -11.58 -15.19 41.12
C ASN A 296 -11.59 -16.59 41.73
N HIS A 297 -12.41 -16.77 42.77
CA HIS A 297 -12.87 -18.08 43.24
C HIS A 297 -14.38 -18.15 43.09
#